data_AF-A0A0N0V2B4-F1
#
_entry.id   AF-A0A0N0V2B4-F1
#
_cell.length_a   1.000
_cell.length_b   1.000
_cell.length_c   1.000
_cell.angle_alpha   90.00
_cell.angle_beta   90.00
_cell.angle_gamma   90.00
#
_symmetry.space_group_name_H-M   'P 1'
#
loop_
_entity.id
_entity.type
_entity.pdbx_description
1 polymer ?
#
loop_
_entity_poly.entity_id
_entity_poly.type
_entity_poly.pdbx_seq_one_letter_code
_entity_poly.pdbx_strand_id
1 'polypeptide(L)'
;MIFVKSNKYNVTFAYPNVSLNNEFIGIGEIIASSKDYVDKAKYEIFSRKNINHSEILTASSILANKPRKFLRNIYAKKEDKQLYSDGSMGLAYLLAKIHCAKPIKPVYYNKKIWTTGSPELRGKEPFLSDVFQNQFDVKLNAFLLQKTDKIFFVPEANMKPEFIEKCNNLDIELLEVKQFSKLSSKKIFQKKKIVQVNGNELEFIVDAIFKKSIVGILKTYWFKIFLILSIISIVS
;
A
#
# COMPACT_ATOMS: atom_id res chain seq x y z
N MET A 1 0.01 24.32 23.04
CA MET A 1 -0.36 23.08 22.33
C MET A 1 0.88 22.19 22.26
N ILE A 2 0.98 21.19 23.14
CA ILE A 2 2.17 20.33 23.27
C ILE A 2 2.11 19.26 22.18
N PHE A 3 2.89 19.44 21.12
CA PHE A 3 3.11 18.36 20.14
C PHE A 3 4.03 17.32 20.79
N VAL A 4 3.43 16.25 21.31
CA VAL A 4 4.18 15.09 21.80
C VAL A 4 5.02 14.55 20.65
N LYS A 5 6.35 14.57 20.81
CA LYS A 5 7.31 13.81 19.99
C LYS A 5 6.90 12.34 19.99
N SER A 6 6.12 11.93 19.01
CA SER A 6 5.64 10.56 18.99
C SER A 6 5.79 10.01 17.58
N ASN A 7 6.78 9.12 17.43
CA ASN A 7 6.86 8.10 16.37
C ASN A 7 5.61 7.18 16.33
N LYS A 8 4.60 7.43 17.16
CA LYS A 8 3.48 6.56 17.52
C LYS A 8 2.37 6.50 16.45
N TYR A 9 2.57 7.11 15.28
CA TYR A 9 1.56 7.17 14.21
C TYR A 9 2.12 6.84 12.82
N ASN A 10 3.28 6.19 12.75
CA ASN A 10 3.84 5.78 11.46
C ASN A 10 3.30 4.42 11.05
N VAL A 11 3.02 4.29 9.75
CA VAL A 11 2.81 2.99 9.10
C VAL A 11 4.11 2.59 8.41
N THR A 12 4.43 1.31 8.44
CA THR A 12 5.55 0.75 7.68
C THR A 12 5.01 0.00 6.47
N PHE A 13 5.40 0.42 5.28
CA PHE A 13 5.18 -0.35 4.05
C PHE A 13 6.39 -1.26 3.86
N ALA A 14 6.16 -2.55 4.07
CA ALA A 14 7.18 -3.58 3.99
C ALA A 14 7.13 -4.27 2.63
N TYR A 15 8.30 -4.63 2.10
CA TYR A 15 8.40 -5.42 0.88
C TYR A 15 9.40 -6.56 1.10
N PRO A 16 9.00 -7.82 0.83
CA PRO A 16 9.90 -8.95 0.96
C PRO A 16 10.91 -8.97 -0.20
N ASN A 17 12.17 -9.22 0.14
CA ASN A 17 13.26 -9.28 -0.82
C ASN A 17 13.75 -10.70 -1.01
N VAL A 18 14.05 -11.02 -2.27
CA VAL A 18 14.51 -12.33 -2.70
C VAL A 18 15.77 -12.14 -3.53
N SER A 19 16.80 -12.94 -3.26
CA SER A 19 18.06 -12.93 -4.01
C SER A 19 17.86 -13.46 -5.45
N LEU A 20 18.88 -13.32 -6.29
CA LEU A 20 18.90 -13.93 -7.63
C LEU A 20 18.81 -15.46 -7.58
N ASN A 21 19.21 -16.07 -6.46
CA ASN A 21 19.14 -17.51 -6.22
C ASN A 21 17.77 -17.97 -5.67
N ASN A 22 16.75 -17.10 -5.70
CA ASN A 22 15.41 -17.34 -5.13
C ASN A 22 15.42 -17.61 -3.61
N GLU A 23 16.33 -16.98 -2.86
CA GLU A 23 16.37 -17.10 -1.41
C GLU A 23 15.80 -15.85 -0.74
N PHE A 24 15.05 -16.03 0.35
CA PHE A 24 14.57 -14.90 1.13
C PHE A 24 15.74 -14.24 1.88
N ILE A 25 15.99 -12.96 1.58
CA ILE A 25 17.15 -12.23 2.14
C ILE A 25 16.75 -11.13 3.12
N GLY A 26 15.46 -10.85 3.27
CA GLY A 26 14.98 -9.92 4.28
C GLY A 26 13.73 -9.13 3.88
N ILE A 27 13.38 -8.18 4.73
CA ILE A 27 12.21 -7.33 4.59
C ILE A 27 12.70 -5.89 4.51
N GLY A 28 12.53 -5.26 3.35
CA GLY A 28 12.75 -3.84 3.23
C GLY A 28 11.61 -3.05 3.88
N GLU A 29 11.92 -1.89 4.46
CA GLU A 29 10.95 -1.06 5.16
C GLU A 29 10.97 0.38 4.64
N ILE A 30 9.82 0.84 4.13
CA ILE A 30 9.61 2.23 3.73
C ILE A 30 8.58 2.90 4.63
N ILE A 31 8.89 4.13 5.06
CA ILE A 31 7.98 5.01 5.80
C ILE A 31 7.89 6.38 5.14
N ALA A 32 6.76 7.05 5.30
CA ALA A 32 6.61 8.47 4.98
C ALA A 32 6.47 9.27 6.29
N SER A 33 7.44 10.12 6.60
CA SER A 33 7.51 10.88 7.85
C SER A 33 8.01 12.31 7.61
N SER A 34 7.79 13.21 8.58
CA SER A 34 8.49 14.49 8.59
C SER A 34 9.94 14.28 9.05
N LYS A 35 10.82 15.24 8.71
CA LYS A 35 12.24 15.21 9.12
C LYS A 35 12.44 15.20 10.64
N ASP A 36 11.46 15.69 11.39
CA ASP A 36 11.53 15.86 12.84
C ASP A 36 10.99 14.64 13.62
N TYR A 37 10.23 13.76 12.94
CA TYR A 37 9.60 12.57 13.52
C TYR A 37 10.11 11.27 12.88
N VAL A 38 11.32 11.27 12.36
CA VAL A 38 11.96 10.06 11.84
C VAL A 38 13.11 9.66 12.76
N ASP A 39 13.19 8.37 13.08
CA ASP A 39 14.38 7.81 13.71
C ASP A 39 15.52 7.73 12.68
N LYS A 40 16.41 8.73 12.70
CA LYS A 40 17.56 8.83 11.80
C LYS A 40 18.66 7.81 12.11
N ALA A 41 18.60 7.10 13.25
CA ALA A 41 19.49 5.98 13.50
C ALA A 41 19.09 4.79 12.63
N LYS A 42 17.79 4.47 12.59
CA LYS A 42 17.22 3.35 11.84
C LYS A 42 16.97 3.63 10.35
N TYR A 43 16.54 4.84 10.02
CA TYR A 43 16.09 5.20 8.68
C TYR A 43 16.93 6.32 8.04
N GLU A 44 16.95 6.35 6.72
CA GLU A 44 17.58 7.38 5.91
C GLU A 44 16.67 7.80 4.75
N ILE A 45 16.96 8.95 4.14
CA ILE A 45 16.15 9.44 3.02
C ILE A 45 16.24 8.44 1.87
N PHE A 46 15.07 8.02 1.38
CA PHE A 46 14.98 7.07 0.29
C PHE A 46 15.62 7.63 -0.98
N SER A 47 16.68 6.97 -1.47
CA SER A 47 17.40 7.34 -2.68
C SER A 47 16.91 6.53 -3.90
N ARG A 48 16.72 7.21 -5.03
CA ARG A 48 15.86 6.77 -6.15
C ARG A 48 16.52 5.78 -7.12
N LYS A 49 17.69 5.21 -6.79
CA LYS A 49 18.59 4.69 -7.83
C LYS A 49 18.01 3.56 -8.67
N ASN A 50 17.04 2.80 -8.16
CA ASN A 50 16.59 1.56 -8.80
C ASN A 50 15.05 1.40 -8.85
N ILE A 51 14.28 2.47 -9.11
CA ILE A 51 12.81 2.37 -9.30
C ILE A 51 12.43 3.17 -10.53
N ASN A 52 11.44 2.70 -11.31
CA ASN A 52 10.76 3.49 -12.34
C ASN A 52 10.03 4.71 -11.71
N HIS A 53 10.81 5.73 -11.42
CA HIS A 53 10.43 6.81 -10.54
C HIS A 53 9.37 7.72 -11.17
N SER A 54 9.44 7.94 -12.48
CA SER A 54 8.49 8.78 -13.22
C SER A 54 7.08 8.18 -13.19
N GLU A 55 6.94 6.90 -13.49
CA GLU A 55 5.63 6.23 -13.50
C GLU A 55 4.99 6.22 -12.12
N ILE A 56 5.75 5.83 -11.08
CA ILE A 56 5.21 5.82 -9.72
C ILE A 56 4.86 7.23 -9.24
N LEU A 57 5.63 8.26 -9.61
CA LEU A 57 5.27 9.64 -9.29
C LEU A 57 3.95 10.06 -9.94
N THR A 58 3.75 9.73 -11.21
CA THR A 58 2.52 10.03 -11.94
C THR A 58 1.34 9.24 -11.36
N ALA A 59 1.49 7.93 -11.16
CA ALA A 59 0.49 7.08 -10.53
C ALA A 59 0.11 7.58 -9.13
N SER A 60 1.09 7.96 -8.30
CA SER A 60 0.84 8.52 -6.97
C SER A 60 0.06 9.82 -7.03
N SER A 61 0.28 10.66 -8.06
CA SER A 61 -0.42 11.93 -8.24
C SER A 61 -1.89 11.69 -8.64
N ILE A 62 -2.12 10.76 -9.58
CA ILE A 62 -3.47 10.32 -10.00
C ILE A 62 -4.24 9.78 -8.79
N LEU A 63 -3.66 8.80 -8.09
CA LEU A 63 -4.30 8.10 -6.97
C LEU A 63 -4.49 8.99 -5.73
N ALA A 64 -3.58 9.94 -5.47
CA ALA A 64 -3.72 10.88 -4.36
C ALA A 64 -4.77 11.96 -4.61
N ASN A 65 -5.15 12.21 -5.88
CA ASN A 65 -6.07 13.28 -6.28
C ASN A 65 -5.70 14.64 -5.66
N LYS A 66 -4.39 14.96 -5.61
CA LYS A 66 -3.87 16.23 -5.06
C LYS A 66 -2.61 16.70 -5.81
N PRO A 67 -2.40 18.02 -5.94
CA PRO A 67 -1.15 18.57 -6.43
C PRO A 67 0.01 18.30 -5.47
N ARG A 68 1.21 18.18 -6.06
CA ARG A 68 2.50 17.66 -5.57
C ARG A 68 3.11 18.22 -4.25
N LYS A 69 2.40 19.02 -3.43
CA LYS A 69 2.97 19.53 -2.16
C LYS A 69 2.90 18.47 -1.06
N PHE A 70 3.97 17.68 -0.96
CA PHE A 70 4.17 16.67 0.06
C PHE A 70 4.74 17.28 1.34
N LEU A 71 4.07 17.11 2.47
CA LEU A 71 4.54 17.58 3.80
C LEU A 71 5.52 16.59 4.46
N ARG A 72 5.85 15.49 3.79
CA ARG A 72 6.62 14.36 4.31
C ARG A 72 7.63 13.88 3.30
N ASN A 73 8.77 13.41 3.80
CA ASN A 73 9.76 12.71 3.01
C ASN A 73 9.56 11.21 3.15
N ILE A 74 10.10 10.47 2.18
CA ILE A 74 10.14 9.01 2.23
C ILE A 74 11.50 8.59 2.76
N TYR A 75 11.48 7.63 3.68
CA TYR A 75 12.67 7.07 4.28
C TYR A 75 12.67 5.54 4.13
N ALA A 76 13.85 4.96 3.89
CA ALA A 76 14.10 3.52 3.92
C ALA A 76 14.96 3.15 5.12
N LYS A 77 14.87 1.90 5.57
CA LYS A 77 15.74 1.38 6.63
C LYS A 77 17.18 1.26 6.10
N LYS A 78 18.18 1.67 6.89
CA LYS A 78 19.58 1.79 6.41
C LYS A 78 20.24 0.49 5.95
N GLU A 79 19.79 -0.65 6.44
CA GLU A 79 20.33 -1.97 6.11
C GLU A 79 19.89 -2.46 4.71
N ASP A 80 19.02 -1.71 4.02
CA ASP A 80 18.36 -2.14 2.79
C ASP A 80 19.19 -1.93 1.50
N LYS A 81 20.50 -1.69 1.61
CA LYS A 81 21.28 -1.00 0.55
C LYS A 81 21.88 -1.82 -0.58
N GLN A 82 22.12 -3.13 -0.42
CA GLN A 82 23.06 -3.83 -1.31
C GLN A 82 22.53 -5.06 -2.05
N LEU A 83 21.30 -5.55 -1.79
CA LEU A 83 20.89 -6.87 -2.30
C LEU A 83 19.49 -6.93 -2.91
N TYR A 84 18.78 -5.82 -3.06
CA TYR A 84 17.33 -5.85 -3.31
C TYR A 84 16.96 -5.59 -4.76
N SER A 85 16.18 -6.50 -5.33
CA SER A 85 15.65 -6.45 -6.68
C SER A 85 14.42 -5.53 -6.77
N ASP A 86 14.43 -4.68 -7.79
CA ASP A 86 13.61 -3.47 -7.90
C ASP A 86 12.09 -3.69 -7.95
N GLY A 87 11.64 -4.77 -8.60
CA GLY A 87 10.22 -5.00 -8.89
C GLY A 87 9.34 -5.22 -7.65
N SER A 88 9.93 -5.60 -6.52
CA SER A 88 9.20 -5.92 -5.28
C SER A 88 8.85 -4.68 -4.45
N MET A 89 9.66 -3.63 -4.59
CA MET A 89 9.59 -2.41 -3.78
C MET A 89 8.60 -1.38 -4.34
N GLY A 90 8.23 -1.50 -5.61
CA GLY A 90 7.42 -0.51 -6.32
C GLY A 90 6.12 -0.17 -5.61
N LEU A 91 5.33 -1.18 -5.20
CA LEU A 91 4.07 -0.95 -4.50
C LEU A 91 4.26 -0.29 -3.12
N ALA A 92 5.25 -0.71 -2.34
CA ALA A 92 5.57 -0.09 -1.05
C ALA A 92 5.91 1.40 -1.22
N TYR A 93 6.73 1.71 -2.24
CA TYR A 93 7.12 3.07 -2.55
C TYR A 93 5.95 3.94 -3.06
N LEU A 94 5.08 3.39 -3.91
CA LEU A 94 3.84 4.05 -4.35
C LEU A 94 2.96 4.43 -3.15
N LEU A 95 2.69 3.49 -2.25
CA LEU A 95 1.85 3.75 -1.07
C LEU A 95 2.48 4.77 -0.13
N ALA A 96 3.81 4.73 0.06
CA ALA A 96 4.52 5.75 0.81
C ALA A 96 4.40 7.14 0.17
N LYS A 97 4.47 7.24 -1.16
CA LYS A 97 4.23 8.50 -1.90
C LYS A 97 2.83 9.03 -1.69
N ILE A 98 1.82 8.16 -1.79
CA ILE A 98 0.43 8.54 -1.52
C ILE A 98 0.30 8.99 -0.08
N HIS A 99 0.97 8.34 0.87
CA HIS A 99 0.95 8.71 2.29
C HIS A 99 1.55 10.10 2.59
N CYS A 100 2.43 10.60 1.72
CA CYS A 100 2.92 11.97 1.81
C CYS A 100 1.83 13.02 1.53
N ALA A 101 0.77 12.67 0.78
CA ALA A 101 -0.32 13.58 0.41
C ALA A 101 -1.66 13.24 1.08
N LYS A 102 -1.89 11.98 1.43
CA LYS A 102 -3.11 11.46 2.08
C LYS A 102 -2.79 10.89 3.47
N PRO A 103 -3.50 11.34 4.52
CA PRO A 103 -3.34 10.74 5.84
C PRO A 103 -3.87 9.30 5.83
N ILE A 104 -3.18 8.41 6.53
CA ILE A 104 -3.58 7.01 6.68
C ILE A 104 -4.70 6.88 7.71
N LYS A 105 -5.55 5.85 7.59
CA LYS A 105 -6.55 5.54 8.60
C LYS A 105 -5.88 5.13 9.92
N PRO A 106 -6.40 5.54 11.10
CA PRO A 106 -5.75 5.28 12.39
C PRO A 106 -5.53 3.80 12.73
N VAL A 107 -6.37 2.92 12.17
CA VAL A 107 -6.25 1.47 12.37
C VAL A 107 -4.88 0.90 11.93
N TYR A 108 -4.17 1.60 11.03
CA TYR A 108 -2.85 1.20 10.53
C TYR A 108 -1.66 1.85 11.27
N TYR A 109 -1.90 2.67 12.30
CA TYR A 109 -0.81 3.28 13.08
C TYR A 109 0.02 2.21 13.80
N ASN A 110 1.34 2.31 13.66
CA ASN A 110 2.34 1.36 14.16
C ASN A 110 2.13 -0.07 13.62
N LYS A 111 1.54 -0.20 12.43
CA LYS A 111 1.38 -1.48 11.74
C LYS A 111 2.34 -1.58 10.57
N LYS A 112 2.74 -2.81 10.30
CA LYS A 112 3.48 -3.19 9.11
C LYS A 112 2.49 -3.75 8.09
N ILE A 113 2.51 -3.20 6.88
CA ILE A 113 1.70 -3.63 5.75
C ILE A 113 2.66 -4.19 4.72
N TRP A 114 2.58 -5.48 4.45
CA TRP A 114 3.41 -6.11 3.43
C TRP A 114 2.82 -5.85 2.05
N THR A 115 3.69 -5.64 1.07
CA THR A 115 3.30 -5.38 -0.33
C THR A 115 4.34 -5.95 -1.27
N THR A 116 3.90 -6.48 -2.41
CA THR A 116 4.74 -6.82 -3.57
C THR A 116 3.97 -6.45 -4.84
N GLY A 117 4.69 -6.28 -5.95
CA GLY A 117 4.10 -5.88 -7.22
C GLY A 117 4.79 -4.65 -7.78
N SER A 118 4.75 -4.53 -9.11
CA SER A 118 5.39 -3.46 -9.86
C SER A 118 4.31 -2.51 -10.38
N PRO A 119 4.11 -1.34 -9.76
CA PRO A 119 3.17 -0.36 -10.29
C PRO A 119 3.75 0.27 -11.57
N GLU A 120 2.94 0.27 -12.61
CA GLU A 120 3.24 0.85 -13.92
C GLU A 120 2.09 1.76 -14.38
N LEU A 121 2.28 2.43 -15.52
CA LEU A 121 1.19 3.11 -16.21
C LEU A 121 0.81 2.35 -17.48
N ARG A 122 -0.47 1.97 -17.57
CA ARG A 122 -1.07 1.51 -18.84
C ARG A 122 -1.83 2.68 -19.46
N GLY A 123 -1.20 3.36 -20.40
CA GLY A 123 -1.68 4.64 -20.90
C GLY A 123 -1.65 5.71 -19.81
N LYS A 124 -2.83 6.13 -19.33
CA LYS A 124 -2.96 7.12 -18.24
C LYS A 124 -3.42 6.50 -16.92
N GLU A 125 -3.60 5.19 -16.87
CA GLU A 125 -4.17 4.51 -15.71
C GLU A 125 -3.08 3.78 -14.92
N PRO A 126 -3.01 3.98 -13.59
CA PRO A 126 -2.15 3.19 -12.72
C PRO A 126 -2.53 1.71 -12.78
N PHE A 127 -1.57 0.84 -13.03
CA PHE A 127 -1.74 -0.61 -13.09
C PHE A 127 -0.74 -1.32 -12.17
N LEU A 128 -1.15 -2.41 -11.52
CA LEU A 128 -0.26 -3.28 -10.76
C LEU A 128 0.13 -4.51 -11.57
N SER A 129 1.37 -4.57 -12.04
CA SER A 129 1.92 -5.76 -12.68
C SER A 129 2.35 -6.80 -11.65
N ASP A 130 2.36 -8.05 -12.10
CA ASP A 130 2.87 -9.20 -11.39
C ASP A 130 4.38 -9.10 -11.14
N VAL A 131 4.88 -9.96 -10.26
CA VAL A 131 6.32 -10.17 -10.05
C VAL A 131 6.73 -11.54 -10.57
N PHE A 132 8.04 -11.77 -10.71
CA PHE A 132 8.56 -13.08 -11.08
C PHE A 132 8.03 -14.19 -10.17
N GLN A 133 7.41 -15.20 -10.77
CA GLN A 133 6.66 -16.22 -10.04
C GLN A 133 7.52 -17.02 -9.04
N ASN A 134 8.75 -17.39 -9.43
CA ASN A 134 9.65 -18.14 -8.54
C ASN A 134 10.00 -17.35 -7.28
N GLN A 135 10.10 -16.01 -7.40
CA GLN A 135 10.33 -15.15 -6.25
C GLN A 135 9.05 -14.95 -5.42
N PHE A 136 7.87 -15.07 -6.03
CA PHE A 136 6.61 -14.89 -5.33
C PHE A 136 6.37 -15.95 -4.25
N ASP A 137 6.62 -17.24 -4.55
CA ASP A 137 6.47 -18.32 -3.55
C ASP A 137 7.32 -18.04 -2.30
N VAL A 138 8.58 -17.65 -2.51
CA VAL A 138 9.53 -17.31 -1.44
C VAL A 138 9.02 -16.15 -0.60
N LYS A 139 8.48 -15.10 -1.23
CA LYS A 139 7.89 -13.94 -0.55
C LYS A 139 6.64 -14.31 0.25
N LEU A 140 5.76 -15.12 -0.33
CA LEU A 140 4.55 -15.59 0.31
C LEU A 140 4.92 -16.40 1.56
N ASN A 141 5.86 -17.34 1.44
CA ASN A 141 6.32 -18.17 2.55
C ASN A 141 6.96 -17.33 3.67
N ALA A 142 7.80 -16.36 3.31
CA ALA A 142 8.38 -15.44 4.27
C ALA A 142 7.32 -14.65 5.05
N PHE A 143 6.26 -14.19 4.36
CA PHE A 143 5.13 -13.54 5.02
C PHE A 143 4.39 -14.52 5.92
N LEU A 144 4.05 -15.72 5.43
CA LEU A 144 3.29 -16.75 6.17
C LEU A 144 3.97 -17.13 7.49
N LEU A 145 5.32 -17.16 7.53
CA LEU A 145 6.11 -17.42 8.74
C LEU A 145 6.07 -16.28 9.78
N GLN A 146 5.68 -15.06 9.41
CA GLN A 146 5.59 -13.95 10.37
C GLN A 146 4.44 -14.13 11.36
N LYS A 147 4.72 -14.12 12.66
CA LYS A 147 3.68 -14.30 13.69
C LYS A 147 2.79 -13.06 13.86
N THR A 148 3.39 -11.87 13.77
CA THR A 148 2.74 -10.60 14.11
C THR A 148 2.11 -9.89 12.92
N ASP A 149 2.65 -10.08 11.72
CA ASP A 149 2.23 -9.36 10.54
C ASP A 149 0.95 -9.98 9.96
N LYS A 150 -0.03 -9.12 9.65
CA LYS A 150 -1.40 -9.57 9.36
C LYS A 150 -1.89 -9.28 7.95
N ILE A 151 -1.22 -8.44 7.17
CA ILE A 151 -1.72 -8.00 5.87
C ILE A 151 -0.60 -8.06 4.85
N PHE A 152 -0.84 -8.73 3.73
CA PHE A 152 0.01 -8.73 2.56
C PHE A 152 -0.80 -8.44 1.29
N PHE A 153 -0.53 -7.31 0.64
CA PHE A 153 -1.07 -7.01 -0.68
C PHE A 153 -0.20 -7.64 -1.76
N VAL A 154 -0.82 -8.41 -2.65
CA VAL A 154 -0.15 -9.14 -3.73
C VAL A 154 -0.88 -8.95 -5.06
N PRO A 155 -0.20 -8.99 -6.21
CA PRO A 155 -0.87 -9.05 -7.50
C PRO A 155 -1.68 -10.34 -7.59
N GLU A 156 -2.95 -10.23 -7.99
CA GLU A 156 -3.84 -11.40 -8.17
C GLU A 156 -3.22 -12.42 -9.12
N ALA A 157 -2.61 -11.96 -10.21
CA ALA A 157 -1.96 -12.81 -11.21
C ALA A 157 -0.84 -13.72 -10.66
N ASN A 158 -0.27 -13.40 -9.50
CA ASN A 158 0.74 -14.25 -8.85
C ASN A 158 0.14 -15.38 -7.98
N MET A 159 -1.14 -15.28 -7.61
CA MET A 159 -1.83 -16.24 -6.73
C MET A 159 -2.32 -17.46 -7.50
N LYS A 160 -1.43 -18.44 -7.69
CA LYS A 160 -1.76 -19.73 -8.28
C LYS A 160 -2.58 -20.63 -7.34
N PRO A 161 -3.31 -21.65 -7.87
CA PRO A 161 -4.12 -22.56 -7.06
C PRO A 161 -3.37 -23.19 -5.88
N GLU A 162 -2.11 -23.59 -6.05
CA GLU A 162 -1.30 -24.17 -4.97
C GLU A 162 -1.05 -23.20 -3.81
N PHE A 163 -0.99 -21.90 -4.07
CA PHE A 163 -0.83 -20.88 -3.02
C PHE A 163 -2.14 -20.56 -2.33
N ILE A 164 -3.26 -20.63 -3.07
CA ILE A 164 -4.61 -20.50 -2.51
C ILE A 164 -4.85 -21.65 -1.53
N GLU A 165 -4.59 -22.89 -1.94
CA GLU A 165 -4.70 -24.07 -1.09
C GLU A 165 -3.81 -23.96 0.15
N LYS A 166 -2.55 -23.57 -0.02
CA LYS A 166 -1.61 -23.33 1.08
C LYS A 166 -2.12 -22.31 2.10
N CYS A 167 -2.71 -21.20 1.63
CA CYS A 167 -3.28 -20.18 2.50
C CYS A 167 -4.51 -20.71 3.26
N ASN A 168 -5.38 -21.46 2.58
CA ASN A 168 -6.55 -22.07 3.21
C ASN A 168 -6.15 -23.06 4.32
N ASN A 169 -5.15 -23.91 4.06
CA ASN A 169 -4.63 -24.87 5.04
C ASN A 169 -4.03 -24.21 6.30
N LEU A 170 -3.65 -22.93 6.22
CA LEU A 170 -3.09 -22.15 7.32
C LEU A 170 -4.12 -21.18 7.97
N ASP A 171 -5.42 -21.32 7.66
CA ASP A 171 -6.49 -20.40 8.08
C ASP A 171 -6.18 -18.92 7.77
N ILE A 172 -5.55 -18.69 6.61
CA ILE A 172 -5.26 -17.35 6.10
C ILE A 172 -6.43 -16.89 5.23
N GLU A 173 -6.96 -15.72 5.56
CA GLU A 173 -8.10 -15.17 4.84
C GLU A 173 -7.62 -14.55 3.51
N LEU A 174 -8.12 -15.10 2.40
CA LEU A 174 -7.88 -14.59 1.06
C LEU A 174 -9.01 -13.62 0.70
N LEU A 175 -8.66 -12.39 0.33
CA LEU A 175 -9.63 -11.36 -0.04
C LEU A 175 -9.23 -10.66 -1.31
N GLU A 176 -10.21 -10.35 -2.16
CA GLU A 176 -10.03 -9.32 -3.17
C GLU A 176 -9.90 -7.94 -2.50
N VAL A 177 -9.11 -7.03 -3.08
CA VAL A 177 -8.91 -5.69 -2.52
C VAL A 177 -10.23 -4.92 -2.37
N LYS A 178 -11.20 -5.12 -3.27
CA LYS A 178 -12.55 -4.56 -3.15
C LYS A 178 -13.26 -5.03 -1.87
N GLN A 179 -13.16 -6.32 -1.53
CA GLN A 179 -13.72 -6.88 -0.30
C GLN A 179 -12.98 -6.32 0.93
N PHE A 180 -11.64 -6.30 0.87
CA PHE A 180 -10.80 -5.75 1.93
C PHE A 180 -11.12 -4.26 2.21
N SER A 181 -11.38 -3.47 1.17
CA SER A 181 -11.70 -2.03 1.30
C SER A 181 -12.98 -1.74 2.09
N LYS A 182 -13.88 -2.72 2.15
CA LYS A 182 -15.18 -2.65 2.85
C LYS A 182 -15.11 -3.18 4.28
N LEU A 183 -13.98 -3.73 4.73
CA LEU A 183 -13.83 -4.23 6.10
C LEU A 183 -13.92 -3.11 7.13
N SER A 184 -14.57 -3.41 8.25
CA SER A 184 -14.54 -2.54 9.42
C SER A 184 -13.14 -2.57 10.06
N SER A 185 -12.77 -1.49 10.76
CA SER A 185 -11.47 -1.37 11.43
C SER A 185 -11.16 -2.53 12.39
N LYS A 186 -12.19 -3.10 13.03
CA LYS A 186 -12.07 -4.26 13.94
C LYS A 186 -11.64 -5.53 13.21
N LYS A 187 -12.08 -5.75 11.97
CA LYS A 187 -11.83 -6.99 11.21
C LYS A 187 -10.48 -7.01 10.49
N ILE A 188 -9.91 -5.84 10.19
CA ILE A 188 -8.68 -5.70 9.39
C ILE A 188 -7.51 -6.51 9.97
N PHE A 189 -7.29 -6.46 11.29
CA PHE A 189 -6.15 -7.10 11.96
C PHE A 189 -6.52 -8.36 12.78
N GLN A 190 -7.79 -8.80 12.72
CA GLN A 190 -8.27 -9.93 13.51
C GLN A 190 -7.66 -11.27 13.06
N LYS A 191 -7.60 -11.49 11.74
CA LYS A 191 -6.95 -12.63 11.09
C LYS A 191 -5.86 -12.15 10.15
N LYS A 192 -4.90 -13.03 9.86
CA LYS A 192 -3.88 -12.81 8.83
C LYS A 192 -4.54 -12.94 7.46
N LYS A 193 -4.18 -12.04 6.55
CA LYS A 193 -4.84 -11.84 5.26
C LYS A 193 -3.84 -11.73 4.14
N ILE A 194 -4.13 -12.39 3.03
CA ILE A 194 -3.56 -12.05 1.71
C ILE A 194 -4.64 -11.29 0.97
N VAL A 195 -4.30 -10.07 0.54
CA VAL A 195 -5.19 -9.21 -0.22
C VAL A 195 -4.74 -9.21 -1.67
N GLN A 196 -5.53 -9.86 -2.52
CA GLN A 196 -5.30 -9.97 -3.94
C GLN A 196 -5.74 -8.68 -4.62
N VAL A 197 -4.88 -8.15 -5.47
CA VAL A 197 -5.11 -6.88 -6.17
C VAL A 197 -5.08 -7.19 -7.66
N ASN A 198 -6.22 -7.05 -8.33
CA ASN A 198 -6.23 -7.05 -9.79
C ASN A 198 -5.46 -5.83 -10.30
N GLY A 199 -4.84 -5.92 -11.47
CA GLY A 199 -3.98 -4.88 -11.98
C GLY A 199 -4.63 -3.49 -12.04
N ASN A 200 -5.93 -3.39 -12.34
CA ASN A 200 -6.65 -2.12 -12.40
C ASN A 200 -7.27 -1.65 -11.05
N GLU A 201 -6.94 -2.30 -9.93
CA GLU A 201 -7.60 -2.05 -8.64
C GLU A 201 -6.75 -1.28 -7.62
N LEU A 202 -5.68 -0.61 -8.06
CA LEU A 202 -4.83 0.20 -7.18
C LEU A 202 -5.61 1.27 -6.40
N GLU A 203 -6.69 1.80 -6.97
CA GLU A 203 -7.57 2.75 -6.27
C GLU A 203 -8.25 2.15 -5.03
N PHE A 204 -8.59 0.86 -5.05
CA PHE A 204 -9.21 0.19 -3.91
C PHE A 204 -8.22 -0.01 -2.76
N ILE A 205 -6.92 -0.21 -3.06
CA ILE A 205 -5.88 -0.18 -2.01
C ILE A 205 -5.87 1.19 -1.34
N VAL A 206 -5.95 2.26 -2.13
CA VAL A 206 -5.90 3.63 -1.62
C VAL A 206 -7.11 3.90 -0.72
N ASP A 207 -8.29 3.50 -1.14
CA ASP A 207 -9.52 3.62 -0.36
C ASP A 207 -9.51 2.74 0.90
N ALA A 208 -8.86 1.58 0.86
CA ALA A 208 -8.73 0.69 2.01
C ALA A 208 -7.79 1.27 3.09
N ILE A 209 -6.67 1.89 2.68
CA ILE A 209 -5.58 2.30 3.56
C ILE A 209 -5.73 3.76 4.02
N PHE A 210 -6.06 4.68 3.11
CA PHE A 210 -6.02 6.12 3.37
C PHE A 210 -7.38 6.70 3.71
N LYS A 211 -7.40 7.84 4.42
CA LYS A 211 -8.64 8.58 4.67
C LYS A 211 -9.13 9.20 3.37
N LYS A 212 -10.45 9.17 3.15
CA LYS A 212 -11.09 9.94 2.07
C LYS A 212 -10.82 11.43 2.28
N SER A 213 -10.54 12.14 1.19
CA SER A 213 -10.43 13.61 1.23
C SER A 213 -11.80 14.20 1.57
N ILE A 214 -11.84 15.19 2.47
CA ILE A 214 -13.05 15.94 2.81
C ILE A 214 -13.70 16.53 1.55
N VAL A 215 -12.89 16.98 0.59
CA VAL A 215 -13.36 17.49 -0.72
C VAL A 215 -14.11 16.42 -1.52
N GLY A 216 -13.64 15.16 -1.46
CA GLY A 216 -14.32 14.05 -2.13
C GLY A 216 -15.67 13.73 -1.49
N ILE A 217 -15.74 13.79 -0.16
CA ILE A 217 -16.99 13.59 0.59
C ILE A 217 -18.00 14.68 0.22
N LEU A 218 -17.58 15.95 0.26
CA LEU A 218 -18.44 17.08 -0.09
C LEU A 218 -18.93 16.99 -1.54
N LYS A 219 -18.07 16.65 -2.50
CA LYS A 219 -18.47 16.50 -3.91
C LYS A 219 -19.55 15.43 -4.11
N THR A 220 -19.47 14.29 -3.41
CA THR A 220 -20.51 13.26 -3.45
C THR A 220 -21.82 13.74 -2.82
N TYR A 221 -21.76 14.49 -1.72
CA TYR A 221 -22.96 15.06 -1.08
C TYR A 221 -23.63 16.11 -1.97
N TRP A 222 -22.87 17.05 -2.53
CA TRP A 222 -23.40 18.06 -3.45
C TRP A 222 -24.00 17.43 -4.71
N PHE A 223 -23.38 16.38 -5.27
CA PHE A 223 -23.96 15.66 -6.40
C PHE A 223 -25.29 14.99 -6.06
N LYS A 224 -25.41 14.38 -4.87
CA LYS A 224 -26.68 13.79 -4.42
C LYS A 224 -27.76 14.85 -4.20
N ILE A 225 -27.42 15.99 -3.59
CA ILE A 225 -28.35 17.11 -3.40
C ILE A 225 -28.81 17.63 -4.77
N PHE A 226 -27.88 17.84 -5.71
CA PHE A 226 -28.21 18.27 -7.06
C PHE A 226 -29.13 17.26 -7.78
N LEU A 227 -28.86 15.96 -7.65
CA LEU A 227 -29.70 14.92 -8.25
C LEU A 227 -31.13 14.92 -7.68
N ILE A 228 -31.27 15.06 -6.35
CA ILE A 228 -32.58 15.15 -5.67
C ILE A 228 -33.34 16.39 -6.14
N LEU A 229 -32.69 17.56 -6.18
CA LEU A 229 -33.31 18.79 -6.66
C LEU A 229 -33.74 18.67 -8.13
N SER A 230 -32.92 18.04 -8.97
CA SER A 230 -33.26 17.80 -10.39
C SER A 230 -34.51 16.93 -10.56
N ILE A 231 -34.67 15.89 -9.73
CA ILE A 231 -35.86 15.02 -9.75
C ILE A 231 -37.11 15.79 -9.30
N ILE A 232 -37.03 16.61 -8.25
CA ILE A 232 -38.17 17.41 -7.76
C ILE A 232 -38.64 18.41 -8.83
N SER A 233 -37.72 19.02 -9.58
CA SER A 233 -38.05 19.96 -10.66
C SER A 233 -38.67 19.32 -11.89
N ILE A 234 -38.55 18.00 -12.08
CA ILE A 234 -39.18 17.28 -13.19
C ILE A 234 -40.62 16.86 -12.84
N VAL A 235 -40.94 16.72 -11.55
CA VAL A 235 -42.23 16.23 -11.06
C VAL A 235 -43.20 17.37 -10.68
N SER A 236 -42.72 18.62 -10.67
CA SER A 236 -43.51 19.84 -10.42
C SER A 236 -43.82 20.55 -11.73
#